data_AF-A0A1A8TBE0-F1
#
_entry.id   AF-A0A1A8TBE0-F1
#
_cell.length_a   1.000
_cell.length_b   1.000
_cell.length_c   1.000
_cell.angle_alpha   90.00
_cell.angle_beta   90.00
_cell.angle_gamma   90.00
#
_symmetry.space_group_name_H-M   'P 1'
#
loop_
_entity.id
_entity.type
_entity.pdbx_description
1 polymer ?
#
loop_
_entity_poly.entity_id
_entity_poly.type
_entity_poly.pdbx_seq_one_letter_code
_entity_poly.pdbx_strand_id
1 'polypeptide(L)'
;MDDVDLLVTALYRAQKTGEPLKINYSGGSQPNTSRTIFPLDIRHSEVTVQCLTTEKEKTLELEKMSLCVNQERPAYDMSNIYHDTLEELLEEDGESLSEACKNAGFEVALRKNNIKIFYIKEENGKKKKVDILRLYDNPFNIDEINVFSRKPYLNKVVDIHSAKEEFLSRLEKVKANYQSMQ
;
A
#
# COMPACT_ATOMS: atom_id res chain seq x y z
N MET A 1 21.59 -10.06 -18.40
CA MET A 1 20.46 -9.46 -17.68
C MET A 1 21.09 -8.45 -16.75
N ASP A 2 20.89 -7.18 -17.02
CA ASP A 2 21.62 -6.13 -16.32
C ASP A 2 21.11 -6.01 -14.88
N ASP A 3 21.93 -5.51 -13.97
CA ASP A 3 21.55 -5.39 -12.55
C ASP A 3 20.27 -4.56 -12.33
N VAL A 4 20.02 -3.60 -13.23
CA VAL A 4 18.79 -2.79 -13.26
C VAL A 4 17.57 -3.64 -13.64
N ASP A 5 17.68 -4.52 -14.63
CA ASP A 5 16.59 -5.42 -15.01
C ASP A 5 16.23 -6.39 -13.87
N LEU A 6 17.25 -6.86 -13.15
CA LEU A 6 17.10 -7.72 -11.97
C LEU A 6 16.39 -6.99 -10.84
N LEU A 7 16.77 -5.74 -10.57
CA LEU A 7 16.11 -4.90 -9.58
C LEU A 7 14.65 -4.63 -9.95
N VAL A 8 14.38 -4.21 -11.18
CA VAL A 8 13.00 -3.91 -11.64
C VAL A 8 12.13 -5.17 -11.55
N THR A 9 12.66 -6.32 -11.97
CA THR A 9 11.97 -7.61 -11.83
C THR A 9 11.68 -7.93 -10.37
N ALA A 10 12.65 -7.72 -9.47
CA ALA A 10 12.47 -7.94 -8.04
C ALA A 10 11.46 -6.97 -7.42
N LEU A 11 11.39 -5.72 -7.89
CA LEU A 11 10.41 -4.73 -7.46
C LEU A 11 9.00 -5.08 -7.92
N TYR A 12 8.81 -5.43 -9.19
CA TYR A 12 7.50 -5.88 -9.69
C TYR A 12 7.06 -7.18 -9.03
N ARG A 13 8.00 -8.10 -8.79
CA ARG A 13 7.75 -9.29 -7.98
C ARG A 13 7.29 -8.89 -6.59
N ALA A 14 8.08 -8.12 -5.84
CA ALA A 14 7.75 -7.67 -4.49
C ALA A 14 6.44 -6.85 -4.42
N GLN A 15 6.07 -6.11 -5.46
CA GLN A 15 4.79 -5.39 -5.54
C GLN A 15 3.63 -6.36 -5.71
N LYS A 16 3.77 -7.35 -6.60
CA LYS A 16 2.74 -8.34 -6.92
C LYS A 16 2.58 -9.35 -5.79
N THR A 17 3.70 -9.77 -5.24
CA THR A 17 3.81 -10.72 -4.15
C THR A 17 3.97 -10.01 -2.83
N GLY A 18 3.63 -8.72 -2.70
CA GLY A 18 3.66 -7.89 -1.48
C GLY A 18 4.75 -8.28 -0.46
N GLU A 19 5.91 -8.70 -0.93
CA GLU A 19 7.01 -9.27 -0.17
C GLU A 19 7.94 -8.11 0.16
N PRO A 20 8.41 -7.97 1.41
CA PRO A 20 9.26 -6.85 1.74
C PRO A 20 10.62 -7.04 1.07
N LEU A 21 10.98 -6.13 0.18
CA LEU A 21 12.26 -6.15 -0.53
C LEU A 21 13.30 -5.39 0.29
N LYS A 22 14.50 -5.96 0.45
CA LYS A 22 15.62 -5.27 1.08
C LYS A 22 16.53 -4.71 0.01
N ILE A 23 16.64 -3.39 -0.02
CA ILE A 23 17.42 -2.65 -1.01
C ILE A 23 18.48 -1.81 -0.32
N ASN A 24 19.58 -1.53 -1.00
CA ASN A 24 20.47 -0.44 -0.68
C ASN A 24 20.03 0.80 -1.46
N TYR A 25 20.03 1.96 -0.80
CA TYR A 25 19.70 3.24 -1.44
C TYR A 25 20.85 4.24 -1.27
N SER A 26 21.39 4.74 -2.37
CA SER A 26 22.50 5.69 -2.40
C SER A 26 22.04 7.17 -2.42
N GLY A 27 20.73 7.44 -2.50
CA GLY A 27 20.19 8.80 -2.54
C GLY A 27 19.90 9.44 -1.17
N GLY A 28 19.85 10.77 -1.14
CA GLY A 28 19.46 11.58 0.02
C GLY A 28 20.60 11.86 1.01
N SER A 29 20.24 12.32 2.22
CA SER A 29 21.20 12.70 3.27
C SER A 29 21.86 11.51 4.00
N GLN A 30 21.36 10.29 3.79
CA GLN A 30 21.91 9.06 4.35
C GLN A 30 22.19 8.04 3.23
N PRO A 31 23.24 8.28 2.42
CA PRO A 31 23.61 7.40 1.34
C PRO A 31 24.05 6.02 1.87
N ASN A 32 23.84 4.98 1.06
CA ASN A 32 24.22 3.58 1.33
C ASN A 32 23.54 2.94 2.54
N THR A 33 22.32 3.37 2.85
CA THR A 33 21.50 2.73 3.88
C THR A 33 20.71 1.57 3.28
N SER A 34 20.78 0.42 3.94
CA SER A 34 19.88 -0.69 3.64
C SER A 34 18.48 -0.36 4.18
N ARG A 35 17.46 -0.60 3.36
CA ARG A 35 16.06 -0.30 3.65
C ARG A 35 15.21 -1.51 3.32
N THR A 36 14.30 -1.84 4.23
CA THR A 36 13.23 -2.79 3.93
C THR A 36 12.03 -2.01 3.42
N ILE A 37 11.54 -2.37 2.24
CA ILE A 37 10.51 -1.62 1.51
C ILE A 37 9.41 -2.55 1.00
N PHE A 38 8.19 -2.02 0.91
CA PHE A 38 7.14 -2.58 0.04
C PHE A 38 6.96 -1.65 -1.16
N PRO A 39 7.22 -2.10 -2.39
CA PRO A 39 6.94 -1.30 -3.58
C PRO A 39 5.43 -1.10 -3.75
N LEU A 40 5.00 0.14 -3.96
CA LEU A 40 3.58 0.52 -4.08
C LEU A 40 3.23 0.95 -5.51
N ASP A 41 4.11 1.71 -6.15
CA ASP A 41 3.98 2.21 -7.52
C ASP A 41 5.37 2.21 -8.16
N ILE A 42 5.50 1.61 -9.34
CA ILE A 42 6.77 1.52 -10.07
C ILE A 42 6.58 2.29 -11.39
N ARG A 43 7.37 3.35 -11.56
CA ARG A 43 7.39 4.20 -12.76
C ARG A 43 8.77 4.15 -13.40
N HIS A 44 8.89 4.74 -14.59
CA HIS A 44 10.09 4.66 -15.41
C HIS A 44 11.39 5.04 -14.69
N SER A 45 11.37 6.06 -13.82
CA SER A 45 12.55 6.56 -13.12
C SER A 45 12.47 6.49 -11.59
N GLU A 46 11.29 6.18 -11.06
CA GLU A 46 11.01 6.30 -9.62
C GLU A 46 10.11 5.17 -9.11
N VAL A 47 10.30 4.81 -7.85
CA VAL A 47 9.49 3.82 -7.15
C VAL A 47 8.92 4.47 -5.90
N THR A 48 7.60 4.51 -5.80
CA THR A 48 6.94 4.82 -4.53
C THR A 48 6.90 3.57 -3.69
N VAL A 49 7.43 3.66 -2.47
CA VAL A 49 7.56 2.54 -1.54
C VAL A 49 7.00 2.89 -0.16
N GLN A 50 6.48 1.90 0.55
CA GLN A 50 6.34 1.99 2.00
C GLN A 50 7.67 1.54 2.63
N CYS A 51 8.40 2.47 3.26
CA CYS A 51 9.66 2.14 3.91
C CYS A 51 9.38 1.68 5.35
N LEU A 52 9.61 0.39 5.63
CA LEU A 52 9.29 -0.20 6.94
C LEU A 52 10.16 0.34 8.07
N THR A 53 11.40 0.72 7.79
CA THR A 53 12.29 1.32 8.79
C THR A 53 11.77 2.67 9.30
N THR A 54 11.09 3.45 8.45
CA THR A 54 10.59 4.78 8.82
C THR A 54 9.08 4.87 8.90
N GLU A 55 8.38 3.77 8.60
CA GLU A 55 6.92 3.65 8.51
C GLU A 55 6.27 4.75 7.65
N LYS A 56 6.98 5.23 6.63
CA LYS A 56 6.56 6.32 5.75
C LYS A 56 6.62 5.91 4.30
N GLU A 57 5.66 6.42 3.52
CA GLU A 57 5.73 6.42 2.07
C GLU A 57 6.89 7.30 1.61
N LYS A 58 7.70 6.80 0.69
CA LYS A 58 8.83 7.51 0.10
C LYS A 58 8.86 7.25 -1.41
N THR A 59 9.31 8.24 -2.16
CA THR A 59 9.67 8.05 -3.56
C THR A 59 11.18 7.92 -3.65
N LEU A 60 11.65 6.83 -4.23
CA LEU A 60 13.06 6.51 -4.42
C LEU A 60 13.38 6.54 -5.91
N GLU A 61 14.54 7.07 -6.28
CA GLU A 61 15.01 7.04 -7.66
C GLU A 61 15.56 5.65 -7.99
N LEU A 62 15.08 5.05 -9.08
CA LEU A 62 15.41 3.67 -9.45
C LEU A 62 16.92 3.49 -9.67
N GLU A 63 17.58 4.47 -10.30
CA GLU A 63 19.02 4.47 -10.58
C GLU A 63 19.89 4.49 -9.30
N LYS A 64 19.31 4.88 -8.15
CA LYS A 64 19.99 4.94 -6.85
C LYS A 64 19.72 3.72 -5.98
N MET A 65 19.00 2.74 -6.50
CA MET A 65 18.63 1.51 -5.80
C MET A 65 19.51 0.35 -6.26
N SER A 66 19.84 -0.55 -5.33
CA SER A 66 20.43 -1.84 -5.66
C SER A 66 19.92 -2.92 -4.70
N LEU A 67 19.84 -4.17 -5.17
CA LEU A 67 19.43 -5.29 -4.34
C LEU A 67 20.49 -5.60 -3.28
N CYS A 68 20.07 -5.94 -2.06
CA CYS A 68 21.00 -6.46 -1.06
C CYS A 68 21.43 -7.89 -1.44
N VAL A 69 22.74 -8.13 -1.49
CA VAL A 69 23.38 -9.33 -2.09
C VAL A 69 23.06 -10.66 -1.37
N ASN A 70 22.43 -10.63 -0.18
CA ASN A 70 22.20 -11.81 0.67
C ASN A 70 20.73 -12.07 1.03
N GLN A 71 19.76 -11.67 0.20
CA GLN A 71 18.39 -12.15 0.41
C GLN A 71 18.25 -13.57 -0.13
N GLU A 72 18.14 -14.56 0.76
CA GLU A 72 17.51 -15.83 0.40
C GLU A 72 16.12 -15.49 -0.15
N ARG A 73 15.93 -15.77 -1.44
CA ARG A 73 14.64 -15.56 -2.09
C ARG A 73 13.79 -16.79 -1.76
N PRO A 74 12.67 -16.66 -1.04
CA PRO A 74 11.73 -17.76 -0.97
C PRO A 74 11.33 -18.15 -2.41
N ALA A 75 11.32 -19.45 -2.69
CA ALA A 75 10.82 -19.95 -3.97
C ALA A 75 9.30 -19.77 -3.96
N TYR A 76 8.78 -18.97 -4.89
CA TYR A 76 7.35 -18.70 -4.98
C TYR A 76 6.79 -19.24 -6.29
N ASP A 77 5.60 -19.83 -6.20
CA ASP A 77 4.86 -20.36 -7.34
C ASP A 77 4.11 -19.23 -8.06
N MET A 78 4.56 -18.92 -9.28
CA MET A 78 3.97 -17.90 -10.15
C MET A 78 2.61 -18.32 -10.75
N SER A 79 2.02 -19.45 -10.33
CA SER A 79 0.69 -19.89 -10.77
C SER A 79 -0.45 -19.08 -10.14
N ASN A 80 -0.25 -18.46 -8.97
CA ASN A 80 -1.26 -17.66 -8.26
C ASN A 80 -1.28 -16.18 -8.66
N ILE A 81 -1.42 -15.90 -9.96
CA ILE A 81 -1.59 -14.52 -10.47
C ILE A 81 -3.08 -14.21 -10.50
N TYR A 82 -3.56 -13.43 -9.53
CA TYR A 82 -4.93 -12.89 -9.58
C TYR A 82 -5.12 -11.96 -10.79
N HIS A 83 -6.28 -12.09 -11.42
CA HIS A 83 -6.76 -11.26 -12.52
C HIS A 83 -7.83 -10.23 -12.09
N ASP A 84 -8.28 -10.26 -10.84
CA ASP A 84 -9.34 -9.36 -10.33
C ASP A 84 -8.75 -8.21 -9.51
N THR A 85 -9.44 -7.07 -9.50
CA THR A 85 -9.05 -5.89 -8.72
C THR A 85 -9.45 -6.06 -7.25
N LEU A 86 -8.69 -5.46 -6.32
CA LEU A 86 -9.02 -5.48 -4.89
C LEU A 86 -10.43 -4.93 -4.59
N GLU A 87 -10.99 -4.09 -5.47
CA GLU A 87 -12.35 -3.57 -5.34
C GLU A 87 -13.40 -4.66 -5.58
N GLU A 88 -13.21 -5.51 -6.59
CA GLU A 88 -14.11 -6.63 -6.92
C GLU A 88 -14.07 -7.70 -5.82
N LEU A 89 -12.89 -7.90 -5.19
CA LEU A 89 -12.74 -8.81 -4.07
C LEU A 89 -13.45 -8.33 -2.79
N LEU A 90 -13.72 -7.03 -2.69
CA LEU A 90 -14.36 -6.40 -1.54
C LEU A 90 -15.82 -6.00 -1.82
N GLU A 91 -16.36 -6.46 -2.95
CA GLU A 91 -17.79 -6.33 -3.25
C GLU A 91 -18.58 -7.37 -2.45
N GLU A 92 -19.52 -6.89 -1.66
CA GLU A 92 -20.39 -7.73 -0.83
C GLU A 92 -21.82 -7.17 -0.93
N ASP A 93 -22.80 -8.06 -1.12
CA ASP A 93 -24.21 -7.74 -1.32
C ASP A 93 -24.49 -6.72 -2.44
N GLY A 94 -23.61 -6.66 -3.46
CA GLY A 94 -23.73 -5.76 -4.60
C GLY A 94 -23.39 -4.30 -4.31
N GLU A 95 -22.86 -3.99 -3.12
CA GLU A 95 -22.28 -2.67 -2.81
C GLU A 95 -20.75 -2.77 -2.80
N SER A 96 -20.11 -2.00 -3.68
CA SER A 96 -18.66 -1.88 -3.72
C SER A 96 -18.12 -1.13 -2.50
N LEU A 97 -16.91 -1.46 -2.04
CA LEU A 97 -16.28 -0.74 -0.93
C LEU A 97 -16.17 0.77 -1.23
N SER A 98 -15.90 1.15 -2.48
CA SER A 98 -15.78 2.55 -2.86
C SER A 98 -17.11 3.30 -2.73
N GLU A 99 -18.24 2.66 -3.02
CA GLU A 99 -19.57 3.23 -2.84
C GLU A 99 -19.90 3.42 -1.35
N ALA A 100 -19.68 2.40 -0.54
CA ALA A 100 -19.85 2.48 0.92
C ALA A 100 -18.99 3.59 1.54
N CYS A 101 -17.73 3.73 1.11
CA CYS A 101 -16.84 4.80 1.56
C CYS A 101 -17.32 6.19 1.13
N LYS A 102 -17.81 6.35 -0.11
CA LYS A 102 -18.35 7.63 -0.60
C LYS A 102 -19.60 8.03 0.18
N ASN A 103 -20.49 7.07 0.44
CA ASN A 103 -21.69 7.27 1.26
C ASN A 103 -21.33 7.71 2.69
N ALA A 104 -20.22 7.22 3.24
CA ALA A 104 -19.71 7.65 4.54
C ALA A 104 -19.01 9.03 4.54
N GLY A 105 -18.79 9.63 3.36
CA GLY A 105 -18.19 10.97 3.19
C GLY A 105 -16.69 10.96 2.88
N PHE A 106 -16.15 9.84 2.43
CA PHE A 106 -14.74 9.70 2.05
C PHE A 106 -14.57 9.74 0.53
N GLU A 107 -13.38 10.15 0.07
CA GLU A 107 -12.97 9.94 -1.31
C GLU A 107 -12.12 8.68 -1.42
N VAL A 108 -12.31 7.93 -2.50
CA VAL A 108 -11.59 6.68 -2.76
C VAL A 108 -10.83 6.79 -4.07
N ALA A 109 -9.56 6.37 -4.08
CA ALA A 109 -8.80 6.14 -5.29
C ALA A 109 -8.51 4.64 -5.43
N LEU A 110 -9.04 4.07 -6.51
CA LEU A 110 -8.85 2.68 -6.86
C LEU A 110 -7.62 2.52 -7.75
N ARG A 111 -6.81 1.52 -7.45
CA ARG A 111 -5.73 1.02 -8.30
C ARG A 111 -5.80 -0.50 -8.31
N LYS A 112 -5.15 -1.11 -9.30
CA LYS A 112 -5.22 -2.56 -9.52
C LYS A 112 -4.99 -3.41 -8.26
N ASN A 113 -3.99 -3.02 -7.44
CA ASN A 113 -3.56 -3.79 -6.26
C ASN A 113 -3.67 -2.96 -4.96
N ASN A 114 -4.34 -1.81 -4.99
CA ASN A 114 -4.56 -1.04 -3.77
C ASN A 114 -5.77 -0.11 -3.86
N ILE A 115 -6.33 0.14 -2.68
CA ILE A 115 -7.40 1.12 -2.48
C ILE A 115 -6.87 2.16 -1.50
N LYS A 116 -6.95 3.44 -1.88
CA LYS A 116 -6.62 4.55 -0.99
C LYS A 116 -7.88 5.30 -0.58
N ILE A 117 -8.05 5.52 0.72
CA ILE A 117 -9.22 6.20 1.29
C ILE A 117 -8.77 7.53 1.91
N PHE A 118 -9.46 8.60 1.51
CA PHE A 118 -9.14 9.97 1.88
C PHE A 118 -10.30 10.63 2.60
N TYR A 119 -9.97 11.40 3.63
CA TYR A 119 -10.86 12.41 4.19
C TYR A 119 -10.60 13.77 3.52
N ILE A 120 -11.66 14.51 3.19
CA ILE A 120 -11.53 15.86 2.64
C ILE A 120 -11.59 16.86 3.77
N LYS A 121 -10.44 17.50 4.05
CA LYS A 121 -10.34 18.61 5.00
C LYS A 121 -10.36 19.92 4.24
N GLU A 122 -11.14 20.89 4.72
CA GLU A 122 -11.01 22.27 4.28
C GLU A 122 -9.96 22.99 5.13
N GLU A 123 -8.96 23.57 4.47
CA GLU A 123 -7.87 24.33 5.09
C GLU A 123 -7.69 25.60 4.27
N ASN A 124 -7.97 26.76 4.86
CA ASN A 124 -7.89 28.08 4.20
C ASN A 124 -8.74 28.18 2.92
N GLY A 125 -9.98 27.67 2.95
CA GLY A 125 -10.89 27.69 1.80
C GLY A 125 -10.50 26.74 0.66
N LYS A 126 -9.46 25.91 0.85
CA LYS A 126 -9.04 24.88 -0.11
C LYS A 126 -9.34 23.50 0.43
N LYS A 127 -9.93 22.65 -0.41
CA LYS A 127 -10.13 21.22 -0.12
C LYS A 127 -8.80 20.49 -0.27
N LYS A 128 -8.41 19.74 0.77
CA LYS A 128 -7.17 18.97 0.83
C LYS A 128 -7.50 17.53 1.18
N LYS A 129 -6.96 16.61 0.38
CA LYS A 129 -7.06 15.17 0.63
C LYS A 129 -6.11 14.77 1.77
N VAL A 130 -6.66 14.20 2.82
CA VAL A 130 -5.90 13.61 3.92
C VAL A 130 -6.02 12.10 3.79
N ASP A 131 -4.89 11.44 3.54
CA ASP A 131 -4.81 9.99 3.45
C ASP A 131 -5.05 9.36 4.83
N ILE A 132 -6.00 8.43 4.94
CA ILE A 132 -6.44 7.85 6.20
C ILE A 132 -6.12 6.37 6.28
N LEU A 133 -6.52 5.64 5.24
CA LEU A 133 -6.43 4.18 5.15
C LEU A 133 -6.02 3.78 3.74
N ARG A 134 -5.26 2.69 3.67
CA ARG A 134 -4.80 2.08 2.44
C ARG A 134 -4.92 0.58 2.55
N LEU A 135 -5.46 -0.04 1.51
CA LEU A 135 -5.65 -1.48 1.42
C LEU A 135 -4.72 -2.01 0.35
N TYR A 136 -4.11 -3.15 0.61
CA TYR A 136 -3.28 -3.87 -0.36
C TYR A 136 -3.60 -5.35 -0.26
N ASP A 137 -3.55 -6.04 -1.39
CA ASP A 137 -3.60 -7.51 -1.40
C ASP A 137 -2.57 -8.07 -0.42
N ASN A 138 -2.94 -9.12 0.34
CA ASN A 138 -1.93 -9.93 1.00
C ASN A 138 -1.42 -10.98 0.01
N PRO A 139 -0.15 -10.93 -0.34
CA PRO A 139 0.42 -11.87 -1.30
C PRO A 139 0.77 -13.26 -0.74
N PHE A 140 0.86 -13.36 0.59
CA PHE A 140 1.24 -14.58 1.27
C PHE A 140 0.01 -15.43 1.58
N ASN A 141 -1.15 -14.77 1.67
CA ASN A 141 -2.43 -15.40 1.91
C ASN A 141 -3.52 -14.64 1.16
N ILE A 142 -4.11 -15.30 0.17
CA ILE A 142 -5.13 -14.75 -0.72
C ILE A 142 -6.43 -14.41 0.00
N ASP A 143 -6.64 -15.03 1.16
CA ASP A 143 -7.78 -14.79 2.02
C ASP A 143 -7.48 -13.64 3.00
N GLU A 144 -6.41 -12.86 2.79
CA GLU A 144 -6.02 -11.76 3.66
C GLU A 144 -5.76 -10.46 2.88
N ILE A 145 -5.94 -9.33 3.56
CA ILE A 145 -5.68 -7.98 3.07
C ILE A 145 -4.81 -7.25 4.08
N ASN A 146 -3.81 -6.55 3.57
CA ASN A 146 -2.99 -5.66 4.36
C ASN A 146 -3.66 -4.29 4.50
N VAL A 147 -3.96 -3.92 5.74
CA VAL A 147 -4.49 -2.61 6.11
C VAL A 147 -3.36 -1.73 6.60
N PHE A 148 -3.20 -0.57 5.97
CA PHE A 148 -2.28 0.46 6.44
C PHE A 148 -3.02 1.74 6.78
N SER A 149 -2.61 2.36 7.87
CA SER A 149 -3.05 3.70 8.26
C SER A 149 -1.85 4.61 8.48
N ARG A 150 -2.07 5.92 8.41
CA ARG A 150 -1.08 6.92 8.88
C ARG A 150 -0.69 6.74 10.34
N LYS A 151 -1.49 6.04 11.14
CA LYS A 151 -1.16 5.66 12.50
C LYS A 151 -0.66 4.22 12.50
N PRO A 152 0.66 3.96 12.63
CA PRO A 152 1.25 2.64 12.40
C PRO A 152 0.67 1.52 13.26
N TYR A 153 0.24 1.85 14.48
CA TYR A 153 -0.42 0.91 15.40
C TYR A 153 -1.80 0.43 14.91
N LEU A 154 -2.34 1.01 13.85
CA LEU A 154 -3.56 0.55 13.20
C LEU A 154 -3.27 -0.36 11.99
N ASN A 155 -2.00 -0.57 11.62
CA ASN A 155 -1.66 -1.49 10.55
C ASN A 155 -1.97 -2.92 11.01
N LYS A 156 -2.65 -3.68 10.15
CA LYS A 156 -3.10 -5.04 10.48
C LYS A 156 -3.27 -5.84 9.21
N VAL A 157 -3.16 -7.15 9.32
CA VAL A 157 -3.63 -8.09 8.32
C VAL A 157 -5.04 -8.53 8.72
N VAL A 158 -5.98 -8.45 7.78
CA VAL A 158 -7.39 -8.83 8.01
C VAL A 158 -7.79 -9.89 7.01
N ASP A 159 -8.62 -10.82 7.44
CA ASP A 159 -9.23 -11.80 6.55
C ASP A 159 -10.14 -11.08 5.54
N ILE A 160 -10.09 -11.47 4.27
CA ILE A 160 -10.75 -10.82 3.14
C ILE A 160 -12.26 -10.74 3.32
N HIS A 161 -12.87 -11.80 3.87
CA HIS A 161 -14.32 -11.87 4.11
C HIS A 161 -14.74 -10.97 5.28
N SER A 162 -13.83 -10.67 6.20
CA SER A 162 -14.06 -9.71 7.29
C SER A 162 -13.60 -8.28 6.96
N ALA A 163 -12.92 -8.10 5.83
CA ALA A 163 -12.14 -6.90 5.58
C ALA A 163 -13.06 -5.69 5.37
N LYS A 164 -14.11 -5.82 4.55
CA LYS A 164 -15.10 -4.75 4.29
C LYS A 164 -15.69 -4.21 5.59
N GLU A 165 -16.21 -5.08 6.45
CA GLU A 165 -16.78 -4.68 7.75
C GLU A 165 -15.74 -4.01 8.67
N GLU A 166 -14.53 -4.59 8.78
CA GLU A 166 -13.46 -4.02 9.61
C GLU A 166 -13.04 -2.64 9.08
N PHE A 167 -13.03 -2.42 7.76
CA PHE A 167 -12.76 -1.12 7.15
C PHE A 167 -13.82 -0.09 7.47
N LEU A 168 -15.10 -0.42 7.28
CA LEU A 168 -16.20 0.50 7.53
C LEU A 168 -16.26 0.89 9.01
N SER A 169 -16.10 -0.09 9.92
CA SER A 169 -16.00 0.17 11.37
C SER A 169 -14.86 1.13 11.71
N ARG A 170 -13.70 0.99 11.05
CA ARG A 170 -12.55 1.89 11.25
C ARG A 170 -12.79 3.28 10.68
N LEU A 171 -13.42 3.38 9.51
CA LEU A 171 -13.76 4.67 8.91
C LEU A 171 -14.71 5.47 9.81
N GLU A 172 -15.70 4.82 10.42
CA GLU A 172 -16.57 5.47 11.42
C GLU A 172 -15.79 5.97 12.64
N LYS A 173 -14.85 5.18 13.17
CA LYS A 173 -13.97 5.62 14.27
C LYS A 173 -13.08 6.79 13.86
N VAL A 174 -12.55 6.79 12.64
CA VAL A 174 -11.77 7.93 12.12
C VAL A 174 -12.67 9.15 12.00
N LYS A 175 -13.86 9.03 11.41
CA LYS A 175 -14.82 10.12 11.25
C LYS A 175 -15.15 10.78 12.58
N ALA A 176 -15.47 9.99 13.61
CA ALA A 176 -15.73 10.49 14.96
C ALA A 176 -14.55 11.26 15.55
N ASN A 177 -13.31 10.80 15.31
CA ASN A 177 -12.10 11.48 15.78
C ASN A 177 -11.78 12.77 15.01
N TYR A 178 -12.14 12.87 13.73
CA TYR A 178 -11.89 14.07 12.94
C TYR A 178 -12.99 15.13 13.12
N GLN A 179 -14.23 14.72 13.39
CA GLN A 179 -15.33 15.63 13.73
C GLN A 179 -15.18 16.26 15.12
N SER A 180 -14.53 15.59 16.08
CA SER A 180 -14.27 16.13 17.42
C SER A 180 -13.07 17.09 17.51
N MET A 181 -12.31 17.24 16.41
CA MET A 181 -11.18 18.18 16.31
C MET A 181 -11.53 19.49 15.56
N GLN A 182 -12.81 19.69 15.23
CA GLN A 182 -13.37 20.95 14.73
C GLN A 182 -14.02 21.72 15.88
#